data_AF-A0A1S1MRA0-F1
#
_entry.id   AF-A0A1S1MRA0-F1
#
_cell.length_a   1.000
_cell.length_b   1.000
_cell.length_c   1.000
_cell.angle_alpha   90.00
_cell.angle_beta   90.00
_cell.angle_gamma   90.00
#
_symmetry.space_group_name_H-M   'P 1'
#
loop_
_entity.id
_entity.type
_entity.pdbx_description
1 polymer ?
#
loop_
_entity_poly.entity_id
_entity_poly.type
_entity_poly.pdbx_seq_one_letter_code
_entity_poly.pdbx_strand_id
1 'polypeptide(L)'
;MVLRKSLLATSILVATLGLTACGGSSSDGSNNNPDTDTPTNKAPTAIALAAQGDVNENVAGQVIGTLSATDADANETFTFSTEDERFIIDGTSLALKPAVTLNYEAEQEVSVDVTVKDSANNTFTQTLTFAVTDAQDYDFVNSTSGESSVSYSGQIARHVLIKELYNYIGSAEGLLADAQTMTAEELLAQLNKYYKIADADYDALAGAMTLTVVSDSKQATLADISGSHKDLSGKIAGNDAKGQHKDWNDGTSFEGWAGLETNTPEGLINALFAQLVERVQAPSVITPNGKEIESLYVTADGVDLKQLTQKFLYGAVAFSQGSDDYLDNATQGKGLLTSNIIEGDAKYSNLEHQWDEGFGYFGAARNYMSYTDEEIAGKGGREGWQGYNDYNADGKIDLNAEYNFGNSTNAAKRDLGSDGATDYSKEAFDAFFAGRKLISDNVGTELTDAQLTELKAYAVAATAAWEKSISATVVHYINDTMQDLEDMKAGTYEADKFVTLAKHWSEMKGFALNLQFNPESPFNSEANAGKFAQMNELMGNKPVVGAQADMEAYIVQLHQARDILEQVYGFDADVVDNW
;
A
#
# COMPACT_ATOMS: atom_id res chain seq x y z
N MET A 1 -31.25 15.33 -1.52
CA MET A 1 -32.67 14.91 -1.38
C MET A 1 -33.41 15.21 -2.67
N VAL A 2 -33.72 14.22 -3.52
CA VAL A 2 -35.00 14.05 -4.25
C VAL A 2 -35.01 12.61 -4.78
N LEU A 3 -35.84 11.77 -4.14
CA LEU A 3 -36.27 10.46 -4.63
C LEU A 3 -37.25 10.64 -5.80
N ARG A 4 -37.24 9.71 -6.78
CA ARG A 4 -38.46 9.43 -7.57
C ARG A 4 -38.72 7.93 -7.65
N LYS A 5 -39.86 7.56 -7.04
CA LYS A 5 -40.53 6.27 -7.06
C LYS A 5 -41.38 6.11 -8.33
N SER A 6 -41.38 4.87 -8.83
CA SER A 6 -42.50 4.05 -9.33
C SER A 6 -43.78 4.71 -9.87
N LEU A 7 -44.23 4.21 -11.04
CA LEU A 7 -45.66 4.01 -11.32
C LEU A 7 -45.87 2.93 -12.41
N LEU A 8 -46.49 1.82 -12.00
CA LEU A 8 -47.21 0.88 -12.86
C LEU A 8 -48.40 1.57 -13.53
N ALA A 9 -48.69 1.24 -14.78
CA ALA A 9 -50.01 1.39 -15.37
C ALA A 9 -50.31 0.24 -16.34
N THR A 10 -51.18 -0.67 -15.88
CA THR A 10 -51.85 -1.72 -16.65
C THR A 10 -52.95 -1.10 -17.51
N SER A 11 -53.05 -1.46 -18.79
CA SER A 11 -54.21 -1.12 -19.61
C SER A 11 -54.75 -2.35 -20.35
N ILE A 12 -55.90 -2.80 -19.85
CA ILE A 12 -56.84 -3.77 -20.42
C ILE A 12 -57.59 -3.08 -21.57
N LEU A 13 -57.69 -3.72 -22.75
CA LEU A 13 -58.64 -3.35 -23.78
C LEU A 13 -59.64 -4.49 -23.99
N VAL A 14 -60.88 -4.25 -23.55
CA VAL A 14 -62.07 -5.05 -23.82
C VAL A 14 -62.71 -4.55 -25.11
N ALA A 15 -63.06 -5.45 -26.03
CA ALA A 15 -64.05 -5.19 -27.07
C ALA A 15 -64.94 -6.42 -27.26
N THR A 16 -66.22 -6.26 -26.93
CA THR A 16 -67.28 -7.27 -27.02
C THR A 16 -68.19 -7.02 -28.24
N LEU A 17 -68.57 -8.15 -28.86
CA LEU A 17 -69.86 -8.50 -29.46
C LEU A 17 -70.28 -7.95 -30.84
N GLY A 18 -70.52 -8.92 -31.74
CA GLY A 18 -71.47 -8.85 -32.83
C GLY A 18 -72.00 -10.26 -33.16
N LEU A 19 -73.11 -10.66 -32.52
CA LEU A 19 -73.91 -11.82 -32.91
C LEU A 19 -74.71 -11.51 -34.18
N THR A 20 -74.71 -12.45 -35.14
CA THR A 20 -75.87 -12.64 -36.02
C THR A 20 -76.03 -14.13 -36.31
N ALA A 21 -77.15 -14.70 -35.84
CA ALA A 21 -77.64 -16.01 -36.21
C ALA A 21 -78.78 -15.84 -37.22
N CYS A 22 -78.71 -16.56 -38.34
CA CYS A 22 -79.85 -16.92 -39.17
C CYS A 22 -79.62 -18.35 -39.66
N GLY A 23 -80.57 -19.22 -39.32
CA GLY A 23 -80.54 -20.64 -39.68
C GLY A 23 -80.93 -20.88 -41.14
N GLY A 24 -80.50 -22.03 -41.64
CA GLY A 24 -80.90 -22.60 -42.92
C GLY A 24 -80.22 -23.94 -43.14
N SER A 25 -80.93 -25.03 -42.83
CA SER A 25 -80.55 -26.41 -43.16
C SER A 25 -80.17 -26.58 -44.62
N SER A 26 -79.04 -27.25 -44.88
CA SER A 26 -78.99 -28.33 -45.87
C SER A 26 -77.78 -29.21 -45.61
N SER A 27 -78.02 -30.52 -45.63
CA SER A 27 -77.08 -31.61 -45.46
C SER A 27 -75.98 -31.61 -46.50
N ASP A 28 -74.73 -31.79 -46.10
CA ASP A 28 -73.82 -32.75 -46.74
C ASP A 28 -72.60 -33.02 -45.85
N GLY A 29 -72.22 -34.29 -45.79
CA GLY A 29 -71.29 -34.84 -44.82
C GLY A 29 -69.84 -34.41 -45.02
N SER A 30 -69.19 -34.08 -43.91
CA SER A 30 -67.77 -34.29 -43.67
C SER A 30 -67.52 -34.02 -42.19
N ASN A 31 -67.16 -35.08 -41.47
CA ASN A 31 -66.76 -35.02 -40.08
C ASN A 31 -65.31 -34.54 -40.02
N ASN A 32 -65.06 -33.25 -40.29
CA ASN A 32 -63.75 -32.64 -40.04
C ASN A 32 -63.76 -32.09 -38.63
N ASN A 33 -63.38 -32.94 -37.67
CA ASN A 33 -62.78 -32.46 -36.43
C ASN A 33 -61.52 -31.67 -36.85
N PRO A 34 -61.36 -30.38 -36.51
CA PRO A 34 -60.05 -29.77 -36.67
C PRO A 34 -59.16 -30.50 -35.67
N ASP A 35 -58.25 -31.31 -36.19
CA ASP A 35 -57.16 -31.85 -35.40
C ASP A 35 -56.35 -30.65 -34.93
N THR A 36 -56.63 -30.21 -33.70
CA THR A 36 -55.76 -29.26 -33.03
C THR A 36 -54.51 -30.03 -32.70
N ASP A 37 -53.57 -30.09 -33.64
CA ASP A 37 -52.18 -30.45 -33.36
C ASP A 37 -51.74 -29.51 -32.24
N THR A 38 -51.78 -30.03 -31.01
CA THR A 38 -51.23 -29.32 -29.85
C THR A 38 -49.74 -29.14 -30.19
N PRO A 39 -49.23 -27.90 -30.28
CA PRO A 39 -47.83 -27.69 -30.65
C PRO A 39 -46.95 -28.51 -29.68
N THR A 40 -46.12 -29.39 -30.24
CA THR A 40 -45.16 -30.17 -29.44
C THR A 40 -44.01 -29.25 -29.09
N ASN A 41 -43.79 -29.06 -27.79
CA ASN A 41 -42.71 -28.25 -27.26
C ASN A 41 -41.34 -28.77 -27.73
N LYS A 42 -40.48 -27.89 -28.23
CA LYS A 42 -39.13 -28.14 -28.72
C LYS A 42 -38.12 -27.82 -27.63
N ALA A 43 -36.93 -28.40 -27.76
CA ALA A 43 -35.85 -28.10 -26.83
C ALA A 43 -35.25 -26.71 -27.11
N PRO A 44 -34.68 -26.04 -26.08
CA PRO A 44 -33.88 -24.84 -26.28
C PRO A 44 -32.71 -25.11 -27.22
N THR A 45 -32.25 -24.08 -27.94
CA THR A 45 -31.19 -24.23 -28.96
C THR A 45 -29.93 -23.42 -28.68
N ALA A 46 -29.97 -22.50 -27.72
CA ALA A 46 -28.82 -21.67 -27.34
C ALA A 46 -28.96 -21.14 -25.92
N ILE A 47 -27.82 -20.93 -25.27
CA ILE A 47 -27.66 -20.18 -24.02
C ILE A 47 -26.76 -18.97 -24.33
N ALA A 48 -27.12 -17.81 -23.78
CA ALA A 48 -26.34 -16.59 -23.91
C ALA A 48 -26.40 -15.77 -22.61
N LEU A 49 -25.45 -14.86 -22.42
CA LEU A 49 -25.55 -13.83 -21.39
C LEU A 49 -26.35 -12.64 -21.94
N ALA A 50 -27.53 -12.39 -21.36
CA ALA A 50 -28.32 -11.20 -21.65
C ALA A 50 -27.65 -9.91 -21.15
N ALA A 51 -26.83 -10.03 -20.11
CA ALA A 51 -25.91 -9.02 -19.64
C ALA A 51 -24.67 -9.73 -19.08
N GLN A 52 -23.48 -9.32 -19.52
CA GLN A 52 -22.20 -9.80 -19.02
C GLN A 52 -21.52 -8.64 -18.27
N GLY A 53 -21.02 -8.92 -17.06
CA GLY A 53 -20.09 -8.04 -16.35
C GLY A 53 -18.64 -8.38 -16.73
N ASP A 54 -17.70 -7.56 -16.27
CA ASP A 54 -16.28 -7.94 -16.33
C ASP A 54 -16.06 -9.19 -15.46
N VAL A 55 -15.22 -10.10 -15.95
CA VAL A 55 -14.75 -11.25 -15.18
C VAL A 55 -13.36 -10.87 -14.72
N ASN A 56 -13.25 -10.53 -13.44
CA ASN A 56 -12.04 -9.98 -12.84
C ASN A 56 -11.44 -11.06 -11.98
N GLU A 57 -10.12 -11.15 -11.97
CA GLU A 57 -9.47 -12.00 -11.01
C GLU A 57 -9.65 -11.51 -9.56
N ASN A 58 -9.35 -12.37 -8.60
CA ASN A 58 -9.28 -12.07 -7.18
C ASN A 58 -10.58 -11.51 -6.54
N VAL A 59 -11.72 -11.55 -7.25
CA VAL A 59 -13.04 -11.18 -6.73
C VAL A 59 -13.81 -12.42 -6.27
N ALA A 60 -13.93 -12.60 -4.95
CA ALA A 60 -14.63 -13.76 -4.38
C ALA A 60 -16.13 -13.73 -4.69
N GLY A 61 -16.67 -14.84 -5.22
CA GLY A 61 -18.09 -14.95 -5.52
C GLY A 61 -18.58 -14.00 -6.63
N GLN A 62 -17.69 -13.61 -7.54
CA GLN A 62 -17.99 -12.64 -8.59
C GLN A 62 -19.20 -13.05 -9.44
N VAL A 63 -20.12 -12.10 -9.66
CA VAL A 63 -21.22 -12.26 -10.61
C VAL A 63 -20.68 -12.06 -12.03
N ILE A 64 -20.83 -13.08 -12.87
CA ILE A 64 -20.38 -13.09 -14.27
C ILE A 64 -21.42 -12.45 -15.18
N GLY A 65 -22.70 -12.73 -14.94
CA GLY A 65 -23.76 -12.17 -15.75
C GLY A 65 -25.12 -12.84 -15.57
N THR A 66 -26.06 -12.44 -16.42
CA THR A 66 -27.43 -12.97 -16.44
C THR A 66 -27.64 -13.87 -17.65
N LEU A 67 -27.95 -15.14 -17.42
CA LEU A 67 -28.25 -16.16 -18.41
C LEU A 67 -29.60 -15.92 -19.09
N SER A 68 -29.66 -16.31 -20.36
CA SER A 68 -30.85 -16.34 -21.20
C SER A 68 -30.78 -17.53 -22.15
N ALA A 69 -31.92 -17.96 -22.66
CA ALA A 69 -32.00 -19.07 -23.60
C ALA A 69 -32.85 -18.69 -24.83
N THR A 70 -32.52 -19.30 -25.96
CA THR A 70 -33.31 -19.21 -27.19
C THR A 70 -34.13 -20.47 -27.36
N ASP A 71 -35.44 -20.31 -27.53
CA ASP A 71 -36.38 -21.38 -27.80
C ASP A 71 -37.37 -20.93 -28.90
N ALA A 72 -37.87 -21.89 -29.68
CA ALA A 72 -38.81 -21.63 -30.76
C ALA A 72 -40.26 -21.52 -30.26
N ASP A 73 -40.55 -22.00 -29.04
CA ASP A 73 -41.86 -21.96 -28.42
C ASP A 73 -42.09 -20.66 -27.62
N ALA A 74 -43.34 -20.19 -27.59
CA ALA A 74 -43.70 -18.90 -27.00
C ALA A 74 -44.13 -19.05 -25.53
N ASN A 75 -43.73 -18.08 -24.69
CA ASN A 75 -44.01 -18.05 -23.25
C ASN A 75 -43.36 -19.19 -22.45
N GLU A 76 -42.18 -19.65 -22.88
CA GLU A 76 -41.38 -20.62 -22.14
C GLU A 76 -40.85 -20.07 -20.81
N THR A 77 -40.60 -20.99 -19.88
CA THR A 77 -39.87 -20.73 -18.64
C THR A 77 -38.59 -21.54 -18.61
N PHE A 78 -37.47 -20.90 -18.34
CA PHE A 78 -36.17 -21.55 -18.32
C PHE A 78 -35.64 -21.68 -16.90
N THR A 79 -35.08 -22.86 -16.60
CA THR A 79 -34.28 -23.11 -15.41
C THR A 79 -32.86 -23.45 -15.84
N PHE A 80 -31.87 -22.79 -15.27
CA PHE A 80 -30.46 -23.01 -15.57
C PHE A 80 -29.77 -23.79 -14.45
N SER A 81 -28.82 -24.64 -14.81
CA SER A 81 -27.99 -25.39 -13.86
C SER A 81 -26.57 -25.57 -14.41
N THR A 82 -25.62 -25.80 -13.53
CA THR A 82 -24.24 -26.16 -13.87
C THR A 82 -23.75 -27.21 -12.87
N GLU A 83 -22.88 -28.10 -13.34
CA GLU A 83 -22.19 -29.09 -12.49
C GLU A 83 -20.75 -28.63 -12.15
N ASP A 84 -20.30 -27.47 -12.65
CA ASP A 84 -18.97 -26.94 -12.33
C ASP A 84 -18.89 -26.56 -10.85
N GLU A 85 -17.92 -27.12 -10.14
CA GLU A 85 -17.77 -26.92 -8.70
C GLU A 85 -17.40 -25.49 -8.33
N ARG A 86 -16.92 -24.67 -9.26
CA ARG A 86 -16.54 -23.25 -9.04
C ARG A 86 -17.72 -22.30 -9.16
N PHE A 87 -18.77 -22.66 -9.90
CA PHE A 87 -19.87 -21.76 -10.24
C PHE A 87 -21.17 -22.08 -9.48
N ILE A 88 -22.00 -21.05 -9.32
CA ILE A 88 -23.37 -21.15 -8.82
C ILE A 88 -24.30 -20.38 -9.75
N ILE A 89 -25.51 -20.94 -9.93
CA ILE A 89 -26.57 -20.27 -10.68
C ILE A 89 -27.76 -20.06 -9.74
N ASP A 90 -28.11 -18.80 -9.46
CA ASP A 90 -29.31 -18.42 -8.72
C ASP A 90 -30.33 -17.76 -9.65
N GLY A 91 -31.40 -18.51 -9.97
CA GLY A 91 -32.35 -18.15 -11.01
C GLY A 91 -31.69 -18.09 -12.39
N THR A 92 -31.40 -16.88 -12.84
CA THR A 92 -30.67 -16.61 -14.10
C THR A 92 -29.30 -16.00 -13.87
N SER A 93 -28.90 -15.72 -12.62
CA SER A 93 -27.60 -15.11 -12.32
C SER A 93 -26.53 -16.20 -12.27
N LEU A 94 -25.53 -16.11 -13.15
CA LEU A 94 -24.32 -16.92 -13.10
C LEU A 94 -23.25 -16.19 -12.28
N ALA A 95 -22.69 -16.85 -11.28
CA ALA A 95 -21.63 -16.32 -10.43
C ALA A 95 -20.63 -17.41 -10.04
N LEU A 96 -19.46 -17.01 -9.53
CA LEU A 96 -18.59 -17.90 -8.77
C LEU A 96 -19.24 -18.23 -7.42
N LYS A 97 -18.93 -19.39 -6.87
CA LYS A 97 -19.34 -19.74 -5.50
C LYS A 97 -18.68 -18.81 -4.49
N PRO A 98 -19.27 -18.66 -3.28
CA PRO A 98 -18.62 -17.95 -2.18
C PRO A 98 -17.19 -18.46 -1.95
N ALA A 99 -16.25 -17.54 -1.70
CA ALA A 99 -14.82 -17.79 -1.52
C ALA A 99 -14.05 -18.37 -2.74
N VAL A 100 -14.71 -18.57 -3.89
CA VAL A 100 -14.00 -18.88 -5.13
C VAL A 100 -13.60 -17.59 -5.81
N THR A 101 -12.31 -17.47 -6.13
CA THR A 101 -11.70 -16.41 -6.94
C THR A 101 -11.09 -17.02 -8.21
N LEU A 102 -10.87 -16.18 -9.22
CA LEU A 102 -10.04 -16.50 -10.39
C LEU A 102 -8.64 -15.91 -10.16
N ASN A 103 -7.63 -16.46 -10.83
CA ASN A 103 -6.26 -15.96 -10.81
C ASN A 103 -5.79 -15.89 -12.27
N TYR A 104 -5.48 -14.70 -12.76
CA TYR A 104 -5.15 -14.47 -14.16
C TYR A 104 -3.79 -15.07 -14.53
N GLU A 105 -2.80 -15.02 -13.63
CA GLU A 105 -1.48 -15.61 -13.84
C GLU A 105 -1.54 -17.13 -14.06
N ALA A 106 -2.55 -17.79 -13.50
CA ALA A 106 -2.78 -19.23 -13.62
C ALA A 106 -3.73 -19.58 -14.79
N GLU A 107 -4.85 -18.87 -14.94
CA GLU A 107 -5.90 -19.16 -15.94
C GLU A 107 -6.50 -17.86 -16.52
N GLN A 108 -6.04 -17.47 -17.71
CA GLN A 108 -6.49 -16.24 -18.40
C GLN A 108 -7.89 -16.36 -19.05
N GLU A 109 -8.38 -17.58 -19.24
CA GLU A 109 -9.73 -17.85 -19.75
C GLU A 109 -10.40 -18.93 -18.90
N VAL A 110 -11.59 -18.65 -18.39
CA VAL A 110 -12.38 -19.63 -17.62
C VAL A 110 -13.60 -20.08 -18.42
N SER A 111 -13.92 -21.37 -18.36
CA SER A 111 -15.10 -21.94 -19.02
C SER A 111 -16.02 -22.66 -18.04
N VAL A 112 -17.33 -22.63 -18.32
CA VAL A 112 -18.38 -23.31 -17.54
C VAL A 112 -19.42 -23.93 -18.46
N ASP A 113 -19.79 -25.19 -18.20
CA ASP A 113 -20.90 -25.84 -18.87
C ASP A 113 -22.22 -25.47 -18.17
N VAL A 114 -23.11 -24.83 -18.92
CA VAL A 114 -24.45 -24.46 -18.45
C VAL A 114 -25.49 -25.30 -19.17
N THR A 115 -26.41 -25.87 -18.41
CA THR A 115 -27.58 -26.59 -18.92
C THR A 115 -28.83 -25.76 -18.68
N VAL A 116 -29.63 -25.56 -19.72
CA VAL A 116 -30.97 -24.97 -19.62
C VAL A 116 -32.03 -26.06 -19.77
N LYS A 117 -33.10 -25.94 -18.99
CA LYS A 117 -34.30 -26.76 -19.07
C LYS A 117 -35.52 -25.89 -19.31
N ASP A 118 -36.34 -26.24 -20.29
CA ASP A 118 -37.61 -25.56 -20.61
C ASP A 118 -38.79 -26.03 -19.73
N SER A 119 -39.99 -25.53 -20.00
CA SER A 119 -41.20 -25.88 -19.24
C SER A 119 -41.66 -27.34 -19.44
N ALA A 120 -41.26 -27.99 -20.53
CA ALA A 120 -41.56 -29.38 -20.84
C ALA A 120 -40.47 -30.37 -20.38
N ASN A 121 -39.40 -29.89 -19.76
CA ASN A 121 -38.20 -30.63 -19.35
C ASN A 121 -37.26 -31.08 -20.47
N ASN A 122 -37.33 -30.49 -21.67
CA ASN A 122 -36.25 -30.67 -22.63
C ASN A 122 -35.03 -29.87 -22.17
N THR A 123 -33.84 -30.35 -22.51
CA THR A 123 -32.58 -29.74 -22.08
C THR A 123 -31.66 -29.41 -23.24
N PHE A 124 -30.83 -28.41 -23.03
CA PHE A 124 -29.72 -28.05 -23.90
C PHE A 124 -28.53 -27.60 -23.04
N THR A 125 -27.33 -28.04 -23.40
CA THR A 125 -26.10 -27.71 -22.67
C THR A 125 -25.14 -26.97 -23.60
N GLN A 126 -24.54 -25.90 -23.09
CA GLN A 126 -23.57 -25.10 -23.81
C GLN A 126 -22.45 -24.65 -22.88
N THR A 127 -21.22 -24.78 -23.36
CA THR A 127 -20.04 -24.20 -22.71
C THR A 127 -20.00 -22.70 -22.97
N LEU A 128 -19.87 -21.92 -21.90
CA LEU A 128 -19.60 -20.48 -21.96
C LEU A 128 -18.15 -20.26 -21.54
N THR A 129 -17.43 -19.40 -22.27
CA THR A 129 -16.03 -19.06 -22.00
C THR A 129 -15.90 -17.57 -21.78
N PHE A 130 -15.12 -17.18 -20.77
CA PHE A 130 -14.90 -15.80 -20.38
C PHE A 130 -13.41 -15.51 -20.26
N ALA A 131 -12.95 -14.41 -20.84
CA ALA A 131 -11.62 -13.88 -20.55
C ALA A 131 -11.60 -13.32 -19.13
N VAL A 132 -10.57 -13.68 -18.37
CA VAL A 132 -10.31 -13.11 -17.05
C VAL A 132 -9.53 -11.82 -17.24
N THR A 133 -9.91 -10.79 -16.50
CA THR A 133 -9.28 -9.47 -16.53
C THR A 133 -8.18 -9.45 -15.48
N ASP A 134 -6.97 -9.19 -15.97
CA ASP A 134 -5.74 -8.99 -15.21
C ASP A 134 -5.86 -7.75 -14.31
N ALA A 135 -5.65 -7.94 -13.01
CA ALA A 135 -5.48 -6.90 -12.03
C ALA A 135 -3.99 -6.55 -11.97
N GLN A 136 -3.67 -5.27 -11.76
CA GLN A 136 -2.28 -4.85 -11.65
C GLN A 136 -1.71 -5.20 -10.26
N ASP A 137 -1.58 -6.50 -9.98
CA ASP A 137 -1.09 -7.06 -8.73
C ASP A 137 0.39 -7.44 -8.86
N TYR A 138 1.19 -7.20 -7.82
CA TYR A 138 2.63 -7.50 -7.82
C TYR A 138 2.90 -9.01 -7.56
N ASP A 139 2.30 -9.89 -8.36
CA ASP A 139 2.34 -11.35 -8.18
C ASP A 139 3.02 -12.08 -9.36
N PHE A 140 4.23 -11.64 -9.70
CA PHE A 140 5.03 -12.23 -10.77
C PHE A 140 5.42 -13.70 -10.51
N VAL A 141 5.21 -14.56 -11.49
CA VAL A 141 5.52 -16.00 -11.41
C VAL A 141 6.67 -16.41 -12.31
N ASN A 142 7.40 -17.44 -11.88
CA ASN A 142 8.36 -18.13 -12.72
C ASN A 142 7.62 -18.99 -13.75
N SER A 143 7.78 -18.70 -15.04
CA SER A 143 7.05 -19.39 -16.11
C SER A 143 7.35 -20.89 -16.24
N THR A 144 8.48 -21.37 -15.68
CA THR A 144 8.86 -22.78 -15.72
C THR A 144 8.30 -23.57 -14.54
N SER A 145 8.37 -23.02 -13.32
CA SER A 145 7.89 -23.70 -12.12
C SER A 145 6.42 -23.41 -11.78
N GLY A 146 5.88 -22.28 -12.26
CA GLY A 146 4.58 -21.76 -11.85
C GLY A 146 4.55 -21.18 -10.43
N GLU A 147 5.71 -21.12 -9.75
CA GLU A 147 5.81 -20.56 -8.40
C GLU A 147 6.04 -19.05 -8.44
N SER A 148 5.65 -18.34 -7.36
CA SER A 148 5.99 -16.92 -7.17
C SER A 148 7.49 -16.70 -7.33
N SER A 149 7.85 -15.76 -8.20
CA SER A 149 9.21 -15.24 -8.37
C SER A 149 9.48 -14.02 -7.50
N VAL A 150 8.45 -13.49 -6.82
CA VAL A 150 8.55 -12.31 -5.94
C VAL A 150 9.18 -12.67 -4.59
N SER A 151 10.23 -11.95 -4.19
CA SER A 151 10.96 -12.19 -2.93
C SER A 151 11.55 -10.92 -2.32
N TYR A 152 11.10 -10.55 -1.12
CA TYR A 152 11.61 -9.38 -0.39
C TYR A 152 11.38 -9.45 1.13
N SER A 153 11.32 -10.65 1.72
CA SER A 153 10.93 -10.81 3.13
C SER A 153 11.90 -10.13 4.12
N GLY A 154 13.15 -9.91 3.71
CA GLY A 154 14.11 -9.16 4.52
C GLY A 154 13.76 -7.68 4.68
N GLN A 155 13.12 -7.09 3.67
CA GLN A 155 12.64 -5.72 3.67
C GLN A 155 11.44 -5.58 4.61
N ILE A 156 10.51 -6.54 4.52
CA ILE A 156 9.34 -6.62 5.41
C ILE A 156 9.76 -6.80 6.85
N ALA A 157 10.73 -7.68 7.13
CA ALA A 157 11.27 -7.85 8.47
C ALA A 157 11.80 -6.52 9.06
N ARG A 158 12.39 -5.65 8.24
CA ARG A 158 12.87 -4.33 8.69
C ARG A 158 11.74 -3.32 8.88
N HIS A 159 10.73 -3.31 8.02
CA HIS A 159 9.51 -2.53 8.27
C HIS A 159 8.85 -2.93 9.60
N VAL A 160 8.78 -4.23 9.87
CA VAL A 160 8.29 -4.77 11.14
C VAL A 160 9.17 -4.35 12.30
N LEU A 161 10.50 -4.46 12.21
CA LEU A 161 11.42 -3.99 13.26
C LEU A 161 11.24 -2.48 13.56
N ILE A 162 11.08 -1.64 12.53
CA ILE A 162 10.80 -0.20 12.71
C ILE A 162 9.46 0.00 13.44
N LYS A 163 8.44 -0.77 13.08
CA LYS A 163 7.10 -0.70 13.70
C LYS A 163 7.10 -1.21 15.14
N GLU A 164 7.77 -2.32 15.43
CA GLU A 164 7.91 -2.87 16.77
C GLU A 164 8.74 -1.96 17.67
N LEU A 165 9.82 -1.35 17.17
CA LEU A 165 10.56 -0.33 17.91
C LEU A 165 9.66 0.86 18.28
N TYR A 166 8.88 1.36 17.31
CA TYR A 166 7.92 2.45 17.56
C TYR A 166 6.88 2.07 18.62
N ASN A 167 6.33 0.86 18.53
CA ASN A 167 5.35 0.35 19.48
C ASN A 167 5.96 0.17 20.87
N TYR A 168 7.17 -0.38 20.97
CA TYR A 168 7.91 -0.57 22.22
C TYR A 168 8.18 0.77 22.92
N ILE A 169 8.64 1.79 22.20
CA ILE A 169 8.90 3.13 22.77
C ILE A 169 7.61 3.76 23.29
N GLY A 170 6.48 3.56 22.60
CA GLY A 170 5.20 4.17 22.96
C GLY A 170 4.33 3.39 23.95
N SER A 171 4.67 2.14 24.25
CA SER A 171 3.82 1.23 25.02
C SER A 171 3.98 1.39 26.53
N ALA A 172 2.85 1.37 27.25
CA ALA A 172 2.84 1.34 28.72
C ALA A 172 3.46 0.05 29.28
N GLU A 173 3.36 -1.08 28.56
CA GLU A 173 4.05 -2.33 28.91
C GLU A 173 5.45 -2.45 28.27
N GLY A 174 5.84 -1.50 27.42
CA GLY A 174 7.13 -1.48 26.73
C GLY A 174 8.18 -0.69 27.51
N LEU A 175 8.86 0.23 26.80
CA LEU A 175 9.98 1.00 27.33
C LEU A 175 9.62 1.74 28.64
N LEU A 176 8.37 2.19 28.78
CA LEU A 176 7.90 2.91 29.96
C LEU A 176 7.84 2.02 31.21
N ALA A 177 7.50 0.74 31.07
CA ALA A 177 7.54 -0.22 32.17
C ALA A 177 8.98 -0.61 32.50
N ASP A 178 9.78 -0.88 31.46
CA ASP A 178 11.19 -1.24 31.62
C ASP A 178 11.97 -0.12 32.35
N ALA A 179 11.71 1.14 32.04
CA ALA A 179 12.37 2.30 32.65
C ALA A 179 12.18 2.40 34.18
N GLN A 180 11.16 1.76 34.75
CA GLN A 180 10.93 1.74 36.19
C GLN A 180 11.87 0.79 36.94
N THR A 181 12.48 -0.16 36.23
CA THR A 181 13.25 -1.26 36.85
C THR A 181 14.65 -1.43 36.28
N MET A 182 14.90 -0.95 35.07
CA MET A 182 16.15 -1.12 34.34
C MET A 182 17.07 0.10 34.45
N THR A 183 18.37 -0.16 34.42
CA THR A 183 19.43 0.84 34.27
C THR A 183 19.46 1.42 32.85
N ALA A 184 20.18 2.53 32.66
CA ALA A 184 20.33 3.17 31.34
C ALA A 184 20.95 2.22 30.30
N GLU A 185 21.94 1.42 30.71
CA GLU A 185 22.61 0.43 29.85
C GLU A 185 21.65 -0.69 29.44
N GLU A 186 20.83 -1.19 30.38
CA GLU A 186 19.82 -2.22 30.10
C GLU A 186 18.72 -1.71 29.17
N LEU A 187 18.27 -0.46 29.33
CA LEU A 187 17.29 0.16 28.44
C LEU A 187 17.83 0.33 27.02
N LEU A 188 19.08 0.78 26.89
CA LEU A 188 19.74 0.88 25.58
C LEU A 188 19.87 -0.51 24.93
N ALA A 189 20.17 -1.54 25.72
CA ALA A 189 20.18 -2.92 25.23
C ALA A 189 18.79 -3.39 24.77
N GLN A 190 17.69 -2.99 25.43
CA GLN A 190 16.33 -3.28 24.96
C GLN A 190 16.00 -2.59 23.64
N LEU A 191 16.37 -1.32 23.46
CA LEU A 191 16.19 -0.63 22.18
C LEU A 191 16.96 -1.34 21.05
N ASN A 192 18.18 -1.80 21.34
CA ASN A 192 19.01 -2.50 20.37
C ASN A 192 18.47 -3.88 19.95
N LYS A 193 17.54 -4.48 20.71
CA LYS A 193 16.82 -5.70 20.27
C LYS A 193 15.99 -5.51 19.01
N TYR A 194 15.65 -4.27 18.67
CA TYR A 194 14.92 -3.95 17.43
C TYR A 194 15.83 -3.29 16.38
N TYR A 195 16.92 -2.66 16.81
CA TYR A 195 17.78 -1.86 15.93
C TYR A 195 19.08 -2.56 15.51
N LYS A 196 19.84 -3.11 16.47
CA LYS A 196 21.21 -3.61 16.28
C LYS A 196 21.36 -4.96 16.97
N ILE A 197 20.80 -5.99 16.34
CA ILE A 197 20.74 -7.35 16.88
C ILE A 197 22.10 -8.02 16.61
N ALA A 198 22.70 -8.63 17.63
CA ALA A 198 23.92 -9.39 17.43
C ALA A 198 23.63 -10.74 16.73
N ASP A 199 24.52 -11.19 15.84
CA ASP A 199 24.39 -12.47 15.14
C ASP A 199 24.12 -13.65 16.10
N ALA A 200 24.82 -13.67 17.24
CA ALA A 200 24.68 -14.74 18.24
C ALA A 200 23.33 -14.76 18.96
N ASP A 201 22.59 -13.64 18.96
CA ASP A 201 21.33 -13.48 19.67
C ASP A 201 20.12 -13.54 18.72
N TYR A 202 20.34 -13.42 17.40
CA TYR A 202 19.27 -13.27 16.42
C TYR A 202 18.28 -14.43 16.44
N ASP A 203 18.73 -15.69 16.35
CA ASP A 203 17.82 -16.83 16.25
C ASP A 203 16.87 -16.93 17.45
N ALA A 204 17.41 -16.70 18.66
CA ALA A 204 16.65 -16.74 19.90
C ALA A 204 15.65 -15.57 19.99
N LEU A 205 16.09 -14.38 19.60
CA LEU A 205 15.27 -13.16 19.63
C LEU A 205 14.18 -13.19 18.56
N ALA A 206 14.53 -13.54 17.32
CA ALA A 206 13.62 -13.56 16.19
C ALA A 206 12.50 -14.60 16.37
N GLY A 207 12.80 -15.74 16.99
CA GLY A 207 11.80 -16.76 17.32
C GLY A 207 10.94 -16.45 18.57
N ALA A 208 11.32 -15.45 19.37
CA ALA A 208 10.61 -15.06 20.59
C ALA A 208 9.86 -13.73 20.48
N MET A 209 10.27 -12.84 19.56
CA MET A 209 9.64 -11.55 19.32
C MET A 209 8.24 -11.74 18.74
N THR A 210 7.22 -11.60 19.58
CA THR A 210 5.82 -11.60 19.13
C THR A 210 5.53 -10.29 18.42
N LEU A 211 4.92 -10.38 17.23
CA LEU A 211 4.61 -9.22 16.41
C LEU A 211 3.31 -8.55 16.88
N THR A 212 3.29 -7.23 16.86
CA THR A 212 2.16 -6.37 17.26
C THR A 212 1.63 -5.52 16.10
N VAL A 213 2.08 -5.80 14.87
CA VAL A 213 1.70 -5.06 13.65
C VAL A 213 0.20 -5.18 13.34
N VAL A 214 -0.33 -6.39 13.36
CA VAL A 214 -1.76 -6.72 13.15
C VAL A 214 -2.10 -8.00 13.92
N SER A 215 -3.30 -8.11 14.48
CA SER A 215 -3.68 -9.19 15.40
C SER A 215 -3.76 -10.58 14.75
N ASP A 216 -4.07 -10.64 13.45
CA ASP A 216 -4.30 -11.87 12.70
C ASP A 216 -3.23 -12.10 11.63
N SER A 217 -1.99 -11.69 11.91
CA SER A 217 -0.88 -11.94 10.98
C SER A 217 -0.63 -13.44 10.78
N LYS A 218 -0.28 -13.81 9.55
CA LYS A 218 0.17 -15.16 9.19
C LYS A 218 1.52 -15.49 9.84
N GLN A 219 2.42 -14.51 9.90
CA GLN A 219 3.68 -14.57 10.62
C GLN A 219 3.45 -14.17 12.08
N ALA A 220 3.80 -15.04 13.03
CA ALA A 220 3.62 -14.76 14.47
C ALA A 220 4.86 -14.11 15.09
N THR A 221 6.03 -14.39 14.50
CA THR A 221 7.34 -13.95 14.98
C THR A 221 8.19 -13.36 13.85
N LEU A 222 9.27 -12.66 14.20
CA LEU A 222 10.21 -12.13 13.21
C LEU A 222 10.86 -13.25 12.36
N ALA A 223 11.13 -14.41 12.97
CA ALA A 223 11.66 -15.57 12.27
C ALA A 223 10.68 -16.14 11.22
N ASP A 224 9.37 -15.99 11.43
CA ASP A 224 8.35 -16.41 10.47
C ASP A 224 8.30 -15.50 9.23
N ILE A 225 8.79 -14.26 9.34
CA ILE A 225 8.93 -13.35 8.20
C ILE A 225 10.19 -13.70 7.40
N SER A 226 11.35 -13.73 8.06
CA SER A 226 12.63 -13.95 7.39
C SER A 226 13.54 -14.89 8.18
N GLY A 227 13.87 -16.03 7.56
CA GLY A 227 14.70 -17.08 8.16
C GLY A 227 16.22 -16.79 8.21
N SER A 228 16.65 -15.58 7.90
CA SER A 228 18.06 -15.16 7.98
C SER A 228 18.18 -13.86 8.78
N HIS A 229 19.34 -13.57 9.35
CA HIS A 229 19.58 -12.38 10.18
C HIS A 229 19.04 -11.08 9.57
N LYS A 230 18.23 -10.34 10.34
CA LYS A 230 17.69 -9.01 10.01
C LYS A 230 17.80 -8.07 11.19
N ASP A 231 18.43 -6.94 10.94
CA ASP A 231 18.49 -5.80 11.84
C ASP A 231 18.34 -4.50 11.02
N LEU A 232 18.26 -3.37 11.71
CA LEU A 232 18.18 -2.04 11.09
C LEU A 232 19.57 -1.41 10.92
N SER A 233 20.46 -1.58 11.91
CA SER A 233 21.82 -1.02 11.93
C SER A 233 22.66 -1.53 10.77
N GLY A 234 22.55 -2.81 10.39
CA GLY A 234 23.24 -3.35 9.22
C GLY A 234 22.77 -2.79 7.87
N LYS A 235 21.61 -2.11 7.82
CA LYS A 235 21.05 -1.52 6.58
C LYS A 235 20.81 -0.01 6.64
N ILE A 236 21.19 0.65 7.74
CA ILE A 236 21.15 2.10 7.79
C ILE A 236 22.20 2.67 6.81
N ALA A 237 21.88 3.80 6.18
CA ALA A 237 22.76 4.48 5.24
C ALA A 237 24.17 4.67 5.86
N GLY A 238 25.17 4.16 5.15
CA GLY A 238 26.57 4.10 5.61
C GLY A 238 27.05 2.75 6.14
N ASN A 239 26.15 1.85 6.53
CA ASN A 239 26.55 0.56 7.12
C ASN A 239 26.44 -0.63 6.17
N ASP A 240 26.00 -0.41 4.92
CA ASP A 240 26.10 -1.45 3.89
C ASP A 240 27.56 -1.61 3.42
N ALA A 241 27.98 -2.85 3.17
CA ALA A 241 29.33 -3.16 2.73
C ALA A 241 29.59 -2.73 1.27
N LYS A 242 28.54 -2.52 0.47
CA LYS A 242 28.62 -2.10 -0.94
C LYS A 242 27.42 -1.21 -1.29
N GLY A 243 27.56 -0.37 -2.31
CA GLY A 243 26.50 0.55 -2.72
C GLY A 243 26.53 1.84 -1.91
N GLN A 244 25.59 2.75 -2.19
CA GLN A 244 25.52 4.15 -1.74
C GLN A 244 26.34 5.15 -2.58
N HIS A 245 25.70 6.24 -2.99
CA HIS A 245 26.31 7.34 -3.76
C HIS A 245 27.22 8.26 -2.93
N LYS A 246 27.11 8.21 -1.61
CA LYS A 246 27.88 9.01 -0.65
C LYS A 246 28.57 8.13 0.40
N ASP A 247 29.73 8.58 0.87
CA ASP A 247 30.34 8.03 2.08
C ASP A 247 29.70 8.67 3.32
N TRP A 248 28.66 8.04 3.85
CA TRP A 248 27.94 8.53 5.02
C TRP A 248 28.75 8.51 6.33
N ASN A 249 29.94 7.90 6.33
CA ASN A 249 30.80 7.76 7.51
C ASN A 249 32.00 8.72 7.51
N ASP A 250 32.11 9.61 6.53
CA ASP A 250 33.18 10.60 6.44
C ASP A 250 33.08 11.74 7.49
N GLY A 251 31.95 11.83 8.20
CA GLY A 251 31.64 12.84 9.19
C GLY A 251 31.15 14.18 8.62
N THR A 252 31.02 14.31 7.30
CA THR A 252 30.63 15.54 6.60
C THR A 252 29.46 15.37 5.64
N SER A 253 29.19 14.17 5.13
CA SER A 253 28.17 13.89 4.12
C SER A 253 26.75 13.85 4.68
N PHE A 254 26.57 13.55 5.97
CA PHE A 254 25.28 13.64 6.63
C PHE A 254 24.98 15.10 6.99
N GLU A 255 23.93 15.65 6.38
CA GLU A 255 23.55 17.05 6.53
C GLU A 255 22.21 17.20 7.25
N GLY A 256 21.99 18.39 7.82
CA GLY A 256 20.71 18.78 8.41
C GLY A 256 20.55 18.53 9.90
N TRP A 257 21.56 17.98 10.58
CA TRP A 257 21.57 17.85 12.04
C TRP A 257 22.95 18.16 12.65
N ALA A 258 23.08 19.31 13.31
CA ALA A 258 24.32 19.69 13.97
C ALA A 258 24.46 19.10 15.39
N GLY A 259 25.70 18.92 15.86
CA GLY A 259 26.01 18.60 17.26
C GLY A 259 26.04 17.11 17.62
N LEU A 260 26.10 16.21 16.63
CA LEU A 260 26.30 14.78 16.89
C LEU A 260 27.75 14.51 17.30
N GLU A 261 27.94 13.50 18.17
CA GLU A 261 29.27 12.97 18.47
C GLU A 261 29.92 12.35 17.22
N THR A 262 29.12 11.61 16.45
CA THR A 262 29.49 11.07 15.15
C THR A 262 28.46 11.54 14.14
N ASN A 263 28.87 12.38 13.18
CA ASN A 263 27.94 12.98 12.21
C ASN A 263 27.62 12.01 11.07
N THR A 264 26.82 10.99 11.39
CA THR A 264 26.37 9.94 10.46
C THR A 264 24.89 9.60 10.72
N PRO A 265 24.20 8.92 9.80
CA PRO A 265 22.84 8.44 10.02
C PRO A 265 22.71 7.57 11.28
N GLU A 266 23.62 6.60 11.49
CA GLU A 266 23.66 5.81 12.73
C GLU A 266 23.96 6.67 13.97
N GLY A 267 24.84 7.67 13.84
CA GLY A 267 25.13 8.62 14.90
C GLY A 267 23.91 9.38 15.39
N LEU A 268 22.98 9.75 14.49
CA LEU A 268 21.70 10.35 14.88
C LEU A 268 20.83 9.38 15.68
N ILE A 269 20.66 8.13 15.23
CA ILE A 269 19.88 7.13 15.99
C ILE A 269 20.47 6.91 17.38
N ASN A 270 21.79 6.79 17.49
CA ASN A 270 22.47 6.65 18.79
C ASN A 270 22.20 7.85 19.71
N ALA A 271 22.24 9.08 19.17
CA ALA A 271 21.93 10.29 19.93
C ALA A 271 20.46 10.36 20.36
N LEU A 272 19.52 9.90 19.53
CA LEU A 272 18.11 9.83 19.87
C LEU A 272 17.82 8.77 20.94
N PHE A 273 18.46 7.60 20.86
CA PHE A 273 18.35 6.56 21.89
C PHE A 273 18.93 7.03 23.23
N ALA A 274 20.07 7.71 23.22
CA ALA A 274 20.64 8.29 24.44
C ALA A 274 19.68 9.29 25.10
N GLN A 275 19.13 10.22 24.30
CA GLN A 275 18.12 11.18 24.79
C GLN A 275 16.85 10.48 25.30
N LEU A 276 16.43 9.41 24.65
CA LEU A 276 15.24 8.65 25.04
C LEU A 276 15.44 7.96 26.37
N VAL A 277 16.59 7.29 26.56
CA VAL A 277 16.97 6.65 27.83
C VAL A 277 17.03 7.68 28.96
N GLU A 278 17.67 8.83 28.72
CA GLU A 278 17.68 9.93 29.70
C GLU A 278 16.27 10.41 30.03
N ARG A 279 15.43 10.58 29.00
CA ARG A 279 14.07 11.10 29.15
C ARG A 279 13.16 10.18 29.93
N VAL A 280 13.17 8.86 29.67
CA VAL A 280 12.30 7.91 30.38
C VAL A 280 12.71 7.71 31.84
N GLN A 281 13.97 8.02 32.18
CA GLN A 281 14.48 7.95 33.56
C GLN A 281 14.26 9.25 34.35
N ALA A 282 13.84 10.34 33.70
CA ALA A 282 13.52 11.61 34.36
C ALA A 282 12.08 11.59 34.92
N PRO A 283 11.88 11.74 36.25
CA PRO A 283 10.59 11.51 36.91
C PRO A 283 9.51 12.56 36.59
N SER A 284 9.89 13.72 36.06
CA SER A 284 9.01 14.78 35.57
C SER A 284 9.83 15.77 34.76
N VAL A 285 9.31 16.20 33.61
CA VAL A 285 9.95 17.22 32.77
C VAL A 285 9.00 18.40 32.64
N ILE A 286 9.56 19.60 32.84
CA ILE A 286 8.84 20.86 32.76
C ILE A 286 9.23 21.55 31.46
N THR A 287 8.21 21.89 30.67
CA THR A 287 8.36 22.67 29.43
C THR A 287 8.89 24.09 29.73
N PRO A 288 9.41 24.84 28.74
CA PRO A 288 9.93 26.19 28.95
C PRO A 288 8.90 27.17 29.52
N ASN A 289 7.60 26.87 29.39
CA ASN A 289 6.49 27.67 29.88
C ASN A 289 5.89 27.13 31.19
N GLY A 290 6.55 26.18 31.87
CA GLY A 290 6.19 25.75 33.22
C GLY A 290 5.09 24.69 33.31
N LYS A 291 4.73 24.03 32.21
CA LYS A 291 3.80 22.88 32.23
C LYS A 291 4.57 21.57 32.33
N GLU A 292 4.07 20.66 33.15
CA GLU A 292 4.56 19.29 33.26
C GLU A 292 4.05 18.43 32.09
N ILE A 293 4.91 17.56 31.57
CA ILE A 293 4.56 16.62 30.49
C ILE A 293 4.64 15.16 30.96
N GLU A 294 3.53 14.43 30.80
CA GLU A 294 3.45 13.02 31.18
C GLU A 294 4.08 12.10 30.13
N SER A 295 4.17 12.52 28.87
CA SER A 295 4.76 11.72 27.80
C SER A 295 6.26 11.51 28.03
N LEU A 296 6.65 10.25 28.27
CA LEU A 296 8.03 9.86 28.60
C LEU A 296 8.97 9.75 27.39
N TYR A 297 8.50 10.10 26.19
CA TYR A 297 9.31 10.15 24.96
C TYR A 297 9.34 11.54 24.31
N VAL A 298 8.73 12.54 24.95
CA VAL A 298 8.79 13.95 24.53
C VAL A 298 9.79 14.70 25.41
N THR A 299 10.79 15.35 24.81
CA THR A 299 11.80 16.13 25.53
C THR A 299 11.23 17.43 26.10
N ALA A 300 11.97 18.04 27.03
CA ALA A 300 11.60 19.33 27.63
C ALA A 300 11.42 20.43 26.56
N ASP A 301 12.18 20.35 25.49
CA ASP A 301 12.25 21.36 24.44
C ASP A 301 11.48 20.99 23.17
N GLY A 302 10.61 19.97 23.25
CA GLY A 302 9.57 19.73 22.26
C GLY A 302 9.98 18.78 21.13
N VAL A 303 10.83 17.80 21.41
CA VAL A 303 11.17 16.73 20.47
C VAL A 303 10.45 15.44 20.89
N ASP A 304 9.57 14.92 20.04
CA ASP A 304 9.01 13.57 20.18
C ASP A 304 10.01 12.55 19.59
N LEU A 305 10.79 11.94 20.48
CA LEU A 305 11.86 11.00 20.12
C LEU A 305 11.32 9.73 19.47
N LYS A 306 10.09 9.34 19.78
CA LYS A 306 9.41 8.18 19.17
C LYS A 306 9.11 8.46 17.71
N GLN A 307 8.53 9.62 17.41
CA GLN A 307 8.22 10.01 16.03
C GLN A 307 9.49 10.24 15.22
N LEU A 308 10.42 11.04 15.74
CA LEU A 308 11.64 11.39 15.02
C LEU A 308 12.45 10.15 14.65
N THR A 309 12.62 9.21 15.58
CA THR A 309 13.31 7.94 15.35
C THR A 309 12.65 7.14 14.22
N GLN A 310 11.33 6.92 14.28
CA GLN A 310 10.63 6.13 13.27
C GLN A 310 10.70 6.79 11.89
N LYS A 311 10.38 8.09 11.82
CA LYS A 311 10.30 8.80 10.53
C LYS A 311 11.67 8.89 9.86
N PHE A 312 12.73 9.08 10.64
CA PHE A 312 14.09 9.03 10.11
C PHE A 312 14.47 7.62 9.63
N LEU A 313 14.11 6.55 10.35
CA LEU A 313 14.40 5.17 9.90
C LEU A 313 13.69 4.79 8.59
N TYR A 314 12.50 5.34 8.32
CA TYR A 314 11.85 5.16 7.01
C TYR A 314 12.66 5.75 5.85
N GLY A 315 13.52 6.74 6.09
CA GLY A 315 14.47 7.23 5.09
C GLY A 315 15.81 6.55 5.16
N ALA A 316 16.44 6.60 6.32
CA ALA A 316 17.81 6.15 6.52
C ALA A 316 18.00 4.64 6.32
N VAL A 317 16.93 3.84 6.47
CA VAL A 317 16.93 2.40 6.15
C VAL A 317 16.11 2.14 4.89
N ALA A 318 14.80 2.37 4.92
CA ALA A 318 13.95 1.90 3.83
C ALA A 318 14.19 2.65 2.52
N PHE A 319 14.07 3.99 2.53
CA PHE A 319 14.26 4.78 1.31
C PHE A 319 15.69 4.67 0.77
N SER A 320 16.70 4.83 1.62
CA SER A 320 18.12 4.76 1.22
C SER A 320 18.47 3.42 0.57
N GLN A 321 18.00 2.30 1.13
CA GLN A 321 18.23 0.99 0.54
C GLN A 321 17.47 0.83 -0.78
N GLY A 322 16.21 1.28 -0.84
CA GLY A 322 15.43 1.25 -2.07
C GLY A 322 16.09 2.04 -3.20
N SER A 323 16.37 3.34 -2.98
CA SER A 323 16.82 4.27 -4.02
C SER A 323 18.32 4.24 -4.31
N ASP A 324 19.14 3.91 -3.33
CA ASP A 324 20.61 4.05 -3.38
C ASP A 324 21.35 2.73 -3.13
N ASP A 325 20.64 1.61 -3.22
CA ASP A 325 21.24 0.28 -3.19
C ASP A 325 20.62 -0.69 -4.19
N TYR A 326 19.32 -0.98 -4.04
CA TYR A 326 18.65 -2.01 -4.83
C TYR A 326 18.22 -1.53 -6.22
N LEU A 327 17.77 -0.28 -6.32
CA LEU A 327 17.47 0.37 -7.59
C LEU A 327 18.66 1.17 -8.16
N ASP A 328 19.80 1.15 -7.47
CA ASP A 328 21.02 1.79 -7.97
C ASP A 328 21.59 1.06 -9.19
N ASN A 329 22.37 1.79 -9.99
CA ASN A 329 23.04 1.28 -11.18
C ASN A 329 24.48 1.78 -11.32
N ALA A 330 25.13 2.23 -10.24
CA ALA A 330 26.52 2.70 -10.26
C ALA A 330 27.54 1.56 -10.19
N THR A 331 27.19 0.42 -9.59
CA THR A 331 28.11 -0.70 -9.33
C THR A 331 27.78 -1.94 -10.17
N GLN A 332 28.72 -2.39 -11.01
CA GLN A 332 28.55 -3.60 -11.82
C GLN A 332 28.28 -4.84 -10.95
N GLY A 333 27.25 -5.62 -11.30
CA GLY A 333 26.87 -6.82 -10.54
C GLY A 333 26.13 -6.52 -9.23
N LYS A 334 25.60 -5.29 -9.07
CA LYS A 334 24.71 -4.89 -7.97
C LYS A 334 23.52 -4.10 -8.52
N GLY A 335 22.39 -4.13 -7.80
CA GLY A 335 21.17 -3.43 -8.19
C GLY A 335 20.73 -3.79 -9.61
N LEU A 336 20.45 -2.77 -10.42
CA LEU A 336 19.97 -2.93 -11.79
C LEU A 336 21.02 -3.52 -12.76
N LEU A 337 22.27 -3.67 -12.33
CA LEU A 337 23.36 -4.24 -13.14
C LEU A 337 23.68 -5.70 -12.79
N THR A 338 22.76 -6.38 -12.09
CA THR A 338 22.80 -7.83 -11.88
C THR A 338 22.25 -8.59 -13.08
N SER A 339 22.56 -9.89 -13.17
CA SER A 339 22.15 -10.74 -14.29
C SER A 339 20.65 -11.03 -14.24
N ASN A 340 20.00 -11.00 -15.41
CA ASN A 340 18.62 -11.44 -15.58
C ASN A 340 18.49 -12.93 -15.99
N ILE A 341 19.57 -13.69 -15.86
CA ILE A 341 19.58 -15.15 -16.09
C ILE A 341 19.31 -15.84 -14.75
N ILE A 342 18.41 -16.82 -14.75
CA ILE A 342 18.15 -17.68 -13.60
C ILE A 342 19.31 -18.66 -13.42
N GLU A 343 19.90 -18.68 -12.22
CA GLU A 343 20.96 -19.62 -11.87
C GLU A 343 20.38 -20.91 -11.29
N GLY A 344 20.70 -22.06 -11.89
CA GLY A 344 20.32 -23.37 -11.37
C GLY A 344 18.80 -23.57 -11.30
N ASP A 345 18.30 -23.92 -10.11
CA ASP A 345 16.90 -24.15 -9.78
C ASP A 345 16.26 -22.99 -8.99
N ALA A 346 16.90 -21.81 -9.02
CA ALA A 346 16.35 -20.62 -8.37
C ALA A 346 14.97 -20.22 -8.95
N LYS A 347 14.12 -19.65 -8.09
CA LYS A 347 12.77 -19.20 -8.47
C LYS A 347 12.77 -17.92 -9.31
N TYR A 348 13.85 -17.17 -9.26
CA TYR A 348 13.98 -15.84 -9.86
C TYR A 348 15.42 -15.59 -10.30
N SER A 349 15.62 -14.64 -11.20
CA SER A 349 16.95 -14.12 -11.53
C SER A 349 17.46 -13.19 -10.43
N ASN A 350 18.77 -12.91 -10.43
CA ASN A 350 19.34 -11.95 -9.48
C ASN A 350 18.74 -10.54 -9.69
N LEU A 351 18.45 -10.15 -10.94
CA LEU A 351 17.84 -8.87 -11.25
C LEU A 351 16.40 -8.75 -10.78
N GLU A 352 15.60 -9.81 -10.93
CA GLU A 352 14.25 -9.89 -10.35
C GLU A 352 14.31 -9.67 -8.84
N HIS A 353 15.22 -10.37 -8.16
CA HIS A 353 15.37 -10.26 -6.71
C HIS A 353 15.79 -8.85 -6.26
N GLN A 354 16.78 -8.23 -6.93
CA GLN A 354 17.20 -6.87 -6.59
C GLN A 354 16.06 -5.87 -6.75
N TRP A 355 15.27 -5.98 -7.82
CA TRP A 355 14.12 -5.11 -8.04
C TRP A 355 13.04 -5.30 -6.97
N ASP A 356 12.73 -6.56 -6.64
CA ASP A 356 11.78 -6.93 -5.60
C ASP A 356 12.20 -6.41 -4.22
N GLU A 357 13.49 -6.45 -3.89
CA GLU A 357 14.02 -5.85 -2.65
C GLU A 357 13.87 -4.31 -2.64
N GLY A 358 13.98 -3.64 -3.79
CA GLY A 358 13.68 -2.21 -3.93
C GLY A 358 12.20 -1.90 -3.66
N PHE A 359 11.29 -2.67 -4.27
CA PHE A 359 9.85 -2.57 -4.06
C PHE A 359 9.46 -2.87 -2.60
N GLY A 360 10.04 -3.91 -2.00
CA GLY A 360 9.75 -4.29 -0.61
C GLY A 360 10.04 -3.18 0.40
N TYR A 361 11.04 -2.32 0.14
CA TYR A 361 11.29 -1.16 0.99
C TYR A 361 10.31 0.00 0.79
N PHE A 362 9.69 0.14 -0.39
CA PHE A 362 8.57 1.08 -0.57
C PHE A 362 7.42 0.70 0.36
N GLY A 363 7.21 -0.60 0.55
CA GLY A 363 6.30 -1.15 1.55
C GLY A 363 4.85 -1.21 1.09
N ALA A 364 4.58 -1.28 -0.20
CA ALA A 364 3.24 -1.52 -0.72
C ALA A 364 2.87 -3.01 -0.58
N ALA A 365 1.59 -3.29 -0.30
CA ALA A 365 1.01 -4.61 -0.49
C ALA A 365 1.09 -5.00 -1.99
N ARG A 366 1.02 -6.29 -2.31
CA ARG A 366 1.09 -6.75 -3.71
C ARG A 366 -0.14 -6.34 -4.50
N ASN A 367 -1.30 -6.38 -3.87
CA ASN A 367 -2.57 -5.92 -4.45
C ASN A 367 -2.80 -4.41 -4.27
N TYR A 368 -1.74 -3.59 -4.25
CA TYR A 368 -1.80 -2.15 -3.93
C TYR A 368 -2.83 -1.40 -4.77
N MET A 369 -2.93 -1.73 -6.06
CA MET A 369 -3.85 -1.08 -7.01
C MET A 369 -5.31 -1.48 -6.82
N SER A 370 -5.60 -2.46 -5.95
CA SER A 370 -6.95 -2.83 -5.56
C SER A 370 -7.50 -1.96 -4.43
N TYR A 371 -6.69 -1.10 -3.79
CA TYR A 371 -7.10 -0.19 -2.74
C TYR A 371 -7.41 1.21 -3.31
N THR A 372 -8.28 1.93 -2.62
CA THR A 372 -8.34 3.41 -2.72
C THR A 372 -7.27 4.05 -1.84
N ASP A 373 -6.91 5.32 -2.11
CA ASP A 373 -5.97 6.03 -1.23
C ASP A 373 -6.48 6.14 0.22
N GLU A 374 -7.79 6.26 0.42
CA GLU A 374 -8.41 6.29 1.76
C GLU A 374 -8.16 4.99 2.53
N GLU A 375 -8.21 3.86 1.83
CA GLU A 375 -7.95 2.53 2.36
C GLU A 375 -6.45 2.33 2.64
N ILE A 376 -5.56 2.67 1.71
CA ILE A 376 -4.10 2.60 1.92
C ILE A 376 -3.67 3.47 3.10
N ALA A 377 -4.24 4.67 3.21
CA ALA A 377 -3.96 5.60 4.32
C ALA A 377 -4.51 5.11 5.66
N GLY A 378 -5.34 4.06 5.67
CA GLY A 378 -6.02 3.53 6.86
C GLY A 378 -7.05 4.51 7.44
N LYS A 379 -7.58 5.42 6.62
CA LYS A 379 -8.50 6.49 7.06
C LYS A 379 -9.98 6.14 6.88
N GLY A 380 -10.31 5.13 6.07
CA GLY A 380 -11.68 4.76 5.74
C GLY A 380 -11.77 3.70 4.65
N GLY A 381 -12.90 3.63 3.95
CA GLY A 381 -13.17 2.66 2.87
C GLY A 381 -13.86 1.35 3.31
N ARG A 382 -13.66 0.29 2.53
CA ARG A 382 -14.29 -1.04 2.74
C ARG A 382 -13.80 -1.68 4.04
N GLU A 383 -14.70 -2.37 4.77
CA GLU A 383 -14.32 -3.12 5.97
C GLU A 383 -13.24 -4.17 5.63
N GLY A 384 -12.14 -4.18 6.40
CA GLY A 384 -11.02 -5.10 6.16
C GLY A 384 -10.05 -4.68 5.05
N TRP A 385 -10.05 -3.38 4.68
CA TRP A 385 -9.12 -2.80 3.69
C TRP A 385 -8.29 -1.63 4.24
N GLN A 386 -8.43 -1.26 5.53
CA GLN A 386 -7.71 -0.13 6.13
C GLN A 386 -6.24 -0.46 6.37
N GLY A 387 -5.38 -0.19 5.39
CA GLY A 387 -3.94 -0.40 5.43
C GLY A 387 -3.50 -1.84 5.14
N TYR A 388 -4.42 -2.80 5.13
CA TYR A 388 -4.16 -4.20 4.79
C TYR A 388 -5.46 -4.89 4.36
N ASN A 389 -5.35 -6.03 3.70
CA ASN A 389 -6.48 -6.84 3.27
C ASN A 389 -6.10 -8.33 3.16
N ASP A 390 -6.89 -9.21 3.77
CA ASP A 390 -6.82 -10.67 3.55
C ASP A 390 -7.33 -10.98 2.14
N TYR A 391 -6.43 -10.86 1.16
CA TYR A 391 -6.75 -10.85 -0.26
C TYR A 391 -6.99 -12.27 -0.76
N ASN A 392 -6.26 -13.24 -0.22
CA ASN A 392 -6.44 -14.65 -0.53
C ASN A 392 -7.57 -15.33 0.27
N ALA A 393 -8.19 -14.62 1.23
CA ALA A 393 -9.29 -15.06 2.08
C ALA A 393 -8.98 -16.31 2.94
N ASP A 394 -7.73 -16.49 3.38
CA ASP A 394 -7.30 -17.60 4.24
C ASP A 394 -7.56 -17.35 5.74
N GLY A 395 -8.07 -16.17 6.09
CA GLY A 395 -8.35 -15.73 7.46
C GLY A 395 -7.13 -15.16 8.18
N LYS A 396 -6.02 -14.92 7.49
CA LYS A 396 -4.79 -14.32 8.01
C LYS A 396 -4.29 -13.21 7.10
N ILE A 397 -3.57 -12.26 7.68
CA ILE A 397 -2.87 -11.21 6.93
C ILE A 397 -1.43 -11.63 6.72
N ASP A 398 -1.03 -11.89 5.48
CA ASP A 398 0.36 -12.16 5.13
C ASP A 398 1.15 -10.84 5.10
N LEU A 399 2.03 -10.63 6.09
CA LEU A 399 2.84 -9.42 6.15
C LEU A 399 3.77 -9.28 4.93
N ASN A 400 4.06 -10.37 4.21
CA ASN A 400 4.89 -10.32 3.00
C ASN A 400 4.11 -9.95 1.72
N ALA A 401 2.78 -9.84 1.78
CA ALA A 401 1.98 -9.60 0.58
C ALA A 401 0.79 -8.65 0.77
N GLU A 402 0.19 -8.60 1.96
CA GLU A 402 -1.17 -8.08 2.17
C GLU A 402 -1.22 -6.84 3.08
N TYR A 403 -0.08 -6.30 3.47
CA TYR A 403 0.02 -5.18 4.40
C TYR A 403 0.81 -4.00 3.81
N ASN A 404 0.28 -2.79 3.98
CA ASN A 404 0.94 -1.56 3.55
C ASN A 404 1.76 -0.94 4.70
N PHE A 405 3.07 -0.85 4.49
CA PHE A 405 4.05 -0.32 5.44
C PHE A 405 4.59 1.05 5.06
N GLY A 406 5.01 1.81 6.07
CA GLY A 406 5.92 2.93 5.90
C GLY A 406 5.46 3.96 4.87
N ASN A 407 6.32 4.22 3.88
CA ASN A 407 6.15 5.31 2.93
C ASN A 407 5.04 5.07 1.90
N SER A 408 4.69 3.83 1.57
CA SER A 408 3.51 3.56 0.71
C SER A 408 2.23 4.15 1.32
N THR A 409 2.06 4.07 2.64
CA THR A 409 0.90 4.66 3.32
C THR A 409 0.95 6.20 3.35
N ASN A 410 2.14 6.79 3.29
CA ASN A 410 2.29 8.24 3.31
C ASN A 410 2.01 8.85 1.94
N ALA A 411 2.36 8.15 0.85
CA ALA A 411 1.97 8.53 -0.51
C ALA A 411 0.44 8.71 -0.61
N ALA A 412 -0.32 7.68 -0.27
CA ALA A 412 -1.79 7.76 -0.28
C ALA A 412 -2.36 8.87 0.63
N LYS A 413 -1.76 9.12 1.80
CA LYS A 413 -2.19 10.25 2.66
C LYS A 413 -2.02 11.60 1.98
N ARG A 414 -0.98 11.76 1.15
CA ARG A 414 -0.71 13.00 0.42
C ARG A 414 -1.59 13.16 -0.80
N ASP A 415 -1.89 12.06 -1.48
CA ASP A 415 -2.83 12.05 -2.59
C ASP A 415 -4.24 12.45 -2.14
N LEU A 416 -4.72 11.92 -1.01
CA LEU A 416 -5.97 12.37 -0.38
C LEU A 416 -5.98 13.86 -0.02
N GLY A 417 -4.84 14.38 0.43
CA GLY A 417 -4.72 15.79 0.83
C GLY A 417 -4.60 16.76 -0.34
N SER A 418 -4.49 16.26 -1.58
CA SER A 418 -4.23 17.08 -2.78
C SER A 418 -5.49 17.46 -3.57
N ASP A 419 -6.68 16.99 -3.17
CA ASP A 419 -7.92 17.10 -3.95
C ASP A 419 -7.78 16.57 -5.40
N GLY A 420 -7.01 15.49 -5.56
CA GLY A 420 -6.78 14.81 -6.84
C GLY A 420 -5.70 15.45 -7.73
N ALA A 421 -4.91 16.40 -7.19
CA ALA A 421 -3.80 17.01 -7.92
C ALA A 421 -2.54 16.11 -7.97
N THR A 422 -2.41 15.16 -7.04
CA THR A 422 -1.31 14.18 -7.00
C THR A 422 -1.82 12.76 -6.91
N ASP A 423 -1.02 11.82 -7.41
CA ASP A 423 -1.30 10.38 -7.36
C ASP A 423 0.03 9.61 -7.17
N TYR A 424 0.80 9.99 -6.14
CA TYR A 424 2.13 9.45 -5.87
C TYR A 424 2.09 7.96 -5.51
N SER A 425 1.01 7.50 -4.86
CA SER A 425 0.78 6.08 -4.56
C SER A 425 0.78 5.28 -5.87
N LYS A 426 -0.05 5.66 -6.84
CA LYS A 426 -0.13 5.02 -8.15
C LYS A 426 1.12 5.24 -8.99
N GLU A 427 1.64 6.46 -9.06
CA GLU A 427 2.83 6.78 -9.88
C GLU A 427 4.02 5.90 -9.47
N ALA A 428 4.26 5.74 -8.17
CA ALA A 428 5.32 4.88 -7.66
C ALA A 428 5.06 3.41 -8.02
N PHE A 429 3.85 2.91 -7.75
CA PHE A 429 3.52 1.51 -8.00
C PHE A 429 3.55 1.15 -9.49
N ASP A 430 3.01 2.00 -10.37
CA ASP A 430 3.04 1.81 -11.82
C ASP A 430 4.48 1.66 -12.32
N ALA A 431 5.39 2.49 -11.84
CA ALA A 431 6.80 2.41 -12.20
C ALA A 431 7.48 1.14 -11.68
N PHE A 432 7.21 0.75 -10.42
CA PHE A 432 7.69 -0.52 -9.86
C PHE A 432 7.18 -1.72 -10.65
N PHE A 433 5.88 -1.76 -10.95
CA PHE A 433 5.25 -2.83 -11.70
C PHE A 433 5.81 -2.90 -13.13
N ALA A 434 5.90 -1.78 -13.83
CA ALA A 434 6.40 -1.73 -15.21
C ALA A 434 7.87 -2.20 -15.31
N GLY A 435 8.73 -1.78 -14.39
CA GLY A 435 10.11 -2.27 -14.37
C GLY A 435 10.22 -3.75 -14.02
N ARG A 436 9.45 -4.24 -13.05
CA ARG A 436 9.43 -5.68 -12.72
C ARG A 436 8.90 -6.52 -13.88
N LYS A 437 7.89 -6.03 -14.58
CA LYS A 437 7.34 -6.63 -15.79
C LYS A 437 8.37 -6.69 -16.91
N LEU A 438 9.10 -5.60 -17.18
CA LEU A 438 10.17 -5.60 -18.17
C LEU A 438 11.23 -6.66 -17.88
N ILE A 439 11.63 -6.79 -16.60
CA ILE A 439 12.57 -7.83 -16.18
C ILE A 439 12.00 -9.22 -16.43
N SER A 440 10.76 -9.47 -15.99
CA SER A 440 10.08 -10.77 -16.10
C SER A 440 9.84 -11.21 -17.55
N ASP A 441 9.38 -10.29 -18.41
CA ASP A 441 9.13 -10.53 -19.83
C ASP A 441 10.41 -10.93 -20.60
N ASN A 442 11.59 -10.66 -20.03
CA ASN A 442 12.90 -10.93 -20.63
C ASN A 442 13.78 -11.88 -19.79
N VAL A 443 13.22 -12.52 -18.76
CA VAL A 443 13.95 -13.40 -17.86
C VAL A 443 14.57 -14.58 -18.61
N GLY A 444 15.78 -14.97 -18.20
CA GLY A 444 16.57 -16.01 -18.87
C GLY A 444 17.51 -15.49 -19.96
N THR A 445 17.50 -14.18 -20.23
CA THR A 445 18.47 -13.50 -21.10
C THR A 445 18.95 -12.20 -20.45
N GLU A 446 20.17 -11.78 -20.74
CA GLU A 446 20.63 -10.45 -20.32
C GLU A 446 19.86 -9.34 -21.04
N LEU A 447 19.55 -8.26 -20.32
CA LEU A 447 18.89 -7.11 -20.90
C LEU A 447 19.77 -6.46 -21.96
N THR A 448 19.15 -6.05 -23.06
CA THR A 448 19.79 -5.17 -24.05
C THR A 448 20.02 -3.77 -23.49
N ASP A 449 20.94 -3.00 -24.07
CA ASP A 449 21.20 -1.60 -23.65
C ASP A 449 19.93 -0.73 -23.65
N ALA A 450 19.01 -0.97 -24.60
CA ALA A 450 17.74 -0.26 -24.68
C ALA A 450 16.81 -0.63 -23.51
N GLN A 451 16.67 -1.92 -23.21
CA GLN A 451 15.88 -2.42 -22.08
C GLN A 451 16.45 -1.97 -20.74
N LEU A 452 17.78 -1.99 -20.58
CA LEU A 452 18.43 -1.49 -19.38
C LEU A 452 18.21 0.03 -19.22
N THR A 453 18.24 0.79 -20.31
CA THR A 453 17.91 2.23 -20.27
C THR A 453 16.47 2.46 -19.82
N GLU A 454 15.54 1.66 -20.33
CA GLU A 454 14.13 1.72 -19.94
C GLU A 454 13.92 1.31 -18.47
N LEU A 455 14.58 0.25 -18.01
CA LEU A 455 14.54 -0.19 -16.62
C LEU A 455 15.04 0.89 -15.64
N LYS A 456 16.13 1.57 -16.00
CA LYS A 456 16.64 2.72 -15.23
C LYS A 456 15.62 3.86 -15.18
N ALA A 457 14.90 4.12 -16.26
CA ALA A 457 13.86 5.15 -16.26
C ALA A 457 12.69 4.79 -15.33
N TYR A 458 12.29 3.52 -15.26
CA TYR A 458 11.29 3.06 -14.29
C TYR A 458 11.79 3.20 -12.84
N ALA A 459 13.05 2.87 -12.57
CA ALA A 459 13.63 3.04 -11.23
C ALA A 459 13.62 4.52 -10.79
N VAL A 460 14.03 5.43 -11.68
CA VAL A 460 13.99 6.88 -11.45
C VAL A 460 12.57 7.37 -11.23
N ALA A 461 11.59 6.90 -12.02
CA ALA A 461 10.19 7.28 -11.85
C ALA A 461 9.64 6.81 -10.50
N ALA A 462 9.91 5.56 -10.10
CA ALA A 462 9.48 5.00 -8.83
C ALA A 462 10.07 5.78 -7.64
N THR A 463 11.38 6.03 -7.64
CA THR A 463 12.05 6.77 -6.54
C THR A 463 11.67 8.24 -6.53
N ALA A 464 11.41 8.86 -7.68
CA ALA A 464 10.95 10.25 -7.75
C ALA A 464 9.54 10.43 -7.16
N ALA A 465 8.58 9.56 -7.50
CA ALA A 465 7.24 9.58 -6.89
C ALA A 465 7.31 9.30 -5.38
N TRP A 466 8.12 8.33 -4.97
CA TRP A 466 8.38 8.04 -3.56
C TRP A 466 8.98 9.27 -2.85
N GLU A 467 10.02 9.92 -3.37
CA GLU A 467 10.61 11.10 -2.74
C GLU A 467 9.64 12.28 -2.68
N LYS A 468 8.87 12.53 -3.74
CA LYS A 468 7.83 13.55 -3.75
C LYS A 468 6.79 13.31 -2.66
N SER A 469 6.40 12.06 -2.41
CA SER A 469 5.50 11.72 -1.29
C SER A 469 6.09 12.05 0.09
N ILE A 470 7.41 11.83 0.26
CA ILE A 470 8.12 12.20 1.50
C ILE A 470 8.15 13.73 1.62
N SER A 471 8.51 14.44 0.55
CA SER A 471 8.57 15.91 0.51
C SER A 471 7.21 16.55 0.78
N ALA A 472 6.14 16.07 0.15
CA ALA A 472 4.76 16.49 0.42
C ALA A 472 4.35 16.20 1.88
N THR A 473 4.83 15.10 2.47
CA THR A 473 4.65 14.81 3.90
C THR A 473 5.38 15.80 4.79
N VAL A 474 6.56 16.28 4.40
CA VAL A 474 7.25 17.37 5.11
C VAL A 474 6.45 18.67 5.03
N VAL A 475 5.91 19.02 3.86
CA VAL A 475 5.05 20.21 3.68
C VAL A 475 3.82 20.16 4.61
N HIS A 476 3.11 19.03 4.61
CA HIS A 476 1.99 18.77 5.53
C HIS A 476 2.38 19.05 6.99
N TYR A 477 3.49 18.50 7.46
CA TYR A 477 3.91 18.70 8.84
C TYR A 477 4.51 20.09 9.12
N ILE A 478 5.01 20.81 8.12
CA ILE A 478 5.32 22.24 8.26
C ILE A 478 4.03 23.00 8.56
N ASN A 479 2.96 22.76 7.80
CA ASN A 479 1.66 23.41 7.99
C ASN A 479 1.06 23.10 9.37
N ASP A 480 1.05 21.82 9.77
CA ASP A 480 0.60 21.42 11.11
C ASP A 480 1.45 22.06 12.23
N THR A 481 2.77 22.08 12.09
CA THR A 481 3.68 22.69 13.08
C THR A 481 3.43 24.20 13.20
N MET A 482 3.21 24.90 12.09
CA MET A 482 2.84 26.32 12.11
C MET A 482 1.49 26.54 12.80
N GLN A 483 0.49 25.71 12.52
CA GLN A 483 -0.81 25.79 13.17
C GLN A 483 -0.70 25.53 14.68
N ASP A 484 0.07 24.53 15.11
CA ASP A 484 0.30 24.25 16.52
C ASP A 484 0.97 25.44 17.24
N LEU A 485 1.94 26.09 16.59
CA LEU A 485 2.59 27.29 17.12
C LEU A 485 1.58 28.45 17.26
N GLU A 486 0.70 28.68 16.28
CA GLU A 486 -0.38 29.67 16.37
C GLU A 486 -1.35 29.38 17.54
N ASP A 487 -1.71 28.11 17.70
CA ASP A 487 -2.54 27.62 18.79
C ASP A 487 -1.92 27.89 20.17
N MET A 488 -0.60 27.77 20.28
CA MET A 488 0.14 28.11 21.50
C MET A 488 0.25 29.63 21.71
N LYS A 489 0.38 30.44 20.65
CA LYS A 489 0.42 31.92 20.72
C LYS A 489 -0.88 32.53 21.22
N ALA A 490 -2.02 31.89 20.97
CA ALA A 490 -3.35 32.37 21.40
C ALA A 490 -3.55 32.40 22.93
N GLY A 491 -2.51 32.19 23.74
CA GLY A 491 -2.57 32.19 25.21
C GLY A 491 -3.23 30.94 25.79
N THR A 492 -3.44 29.91 24.97
CA THR A 492 -4.10 28.64 25.36
C THR A 492 -3.09 27.52 25.68
N TYR A 493 -1.94 27.88 26.25
CA TYR A 493 -0.82 26.95 26.43
C TYR A 493 -1.16 25.84 27.43
N GLU A 494 -1.39 24.64 26.90
CA GLU A 494 -1.64 23.41 27.64
C GLU A 494 -0.64 22.30 27.24
N ALA A 495 -0.41 21.34 28.15
CA ALA A 495 0.61 20.31 27.97
C ALA A 495 0.32 19.41 26.76
N ASP A 496 -0.95 19.15 26.48
CA ASP A 496 -1.41 18.40 25.31
C ASP A 496 -1.05 19.12 24.00
N LYS A 497 -1.26 20.44 23.91
CA LYS A 497 -0.86 21.24 22.75
C LYS A 497 0.65 21.21 22.51
N PHE A 498 1.44 21.27 23.58
CA PHE A 498 2.89 21.15 23.48
C PHE A 498 3.31 19.77 22.97
N VAL A 499 2.65 18.70 23.43
CA VAL A 499 2.90 17.34 22.94
C VAL A 499 2.50 17.19 21.47
N THR A 500 1.40 17.81 21.04
CA THR A 500 0.99 17.86 19.63
C THR A 500 2.05 18.56 18.77
N LEU A 501 2.51 19.75 19.18
CA LEU A 501 3.61 20.46 18.51
C LEU A 501 4.86 19.60 18.41
N ALA A 502 5.27 18.96 19.52
CA ALA A 502 6.46 18.11 19.55
C ALA A 502 6.35 16.94 18.58
N LYS A 503 5.16 16.34 18.49
CA LYS A 503 4.86 15.26 17.55
C LYS A 503 4.98 15.75 16.10
N HIS A 504 4.26 16.80 15.71
CA HIS A 504 4.26 17.27 14.32
C HIS A 504 5.63 17.81 13.90
N TRP A 505 6.32 18.54 14.77
CA TRP A 505 7.69 18.99 14.50
C TRP A 505 8.66 17.82 14.29
N SER A 506 8.56 16.77 15.10
CA SER A 506 9.41 15.58 14.96
C SER A 506 9.08 14.75 13.73
N GLU A 507 7.81 14.67 13.33
CA GLU A 507 7.42 14.04 12.05
C GLU A 507 7.98 14.85 10.86
N MET A 508 7.81 16.19 10.87
CA MET A 508 8.41 17.11 9.89
C MET A 508 9.90 16.87 9.74
N LYS A 509 10.65 16.97 10.85
CA LYS A 509 12.11 16.90 10.83
C LYS A 509 12.62 15.52 10.42
N GLY A 510 11.98 14.46 10.90
CA GLY A 510 12.35 13.08 10.56
C GLY A 510 12.20 12.79 9.07
N PHE A 511 11.11 13.23 8.45
CA PHE A 511 10.94 13.10 6.99
C PHE A 511 11.85 14.04 6.20
N ALA A 512 12.09 15.27 6.67
CA ALA A 512 12.94 16.25 5.97
C ALA A 512 14.38 15.74 5.80
N LEU A 513 14.92 15.05 6.81
CA LEU A 513 16.24 14.44 6.75
C LEU A 513 16.33 13.32 5.70
N ASN A 514 15.22 12.72 5.29
CA ASN A 514 15.21 11.59 4.36
C ASN A 514 15.48 11.99 2.91
N LEU A 515 15.29 13.28 2.57
CA LEU A 515 15.42 13.80 1.20
C LEU A 515 16.88 13.82 0.68
N GLN A 516 17.86 13.42 1.50
CA GLN A 516 19.26 13.30 1.10
C GLN A 516 19.67 11.90 0.60
N PHE A 517 18.79 10.90 0.74
CA PHE A 517 19.12 9.49 0.49
C PHE A 517 18.83 9.00 -0.94
N ASN A 518 18.26 9.84 -1.81
CA ASN A 518 18.11 9.53 -3.23
C ASN A 518 19.25 10.16 -4.04
N PRO A 519 20.04 9.38 -4.80
CA PRO A 519 21.08 9.90 -5.69
C PRO A 519 20.52 10.89 -6.71
N GLU A 520 19.28 10.63 -7.16
CA GLU A 520 18.59 11.43 -8.18
C GLU A 520 17.70 12.53 -7.56
N SER A 521 17.89 12.83 -6.26
CA SER A 521 17.11 13.88 -5.59
C SER A 521 17.26 15.23 -6.32
N PRO A 522 16.16 15.99 -6.51
CA PRO A 522 16.22 17.35 -7.05
C PRO A 522 17.13 18.30 -6.25
N PHE A 523 17.38 18.01 -4.96
CA PHE A 523 18.33 18.77 -4.14
C PHE A 523 19.78 18.63 -4.60
N ASN A 524 20.13 17.53 -5.29
CA ASN A 524 21.49 17.31 -5.81
C ASN A 524 21.77 18.11 -7.10
N SER A 525 20.76 18.75 -7.71
CA SER A 525 20.96 19.57 -8.89
C SER A 525 21.73 20.87 -8.58
N GLU A 526 22.56 21.33 -9.54
CA GLU A 526 23.33 22.57 -9.38
C GLU A 526 22.47 23.79 -9.05
N ALA A 527 21.24 23.85 -9.58
CA ALA A 527 20.28 24.93 -9.34
C ALA A 527 19.76 24.97 -7.88
N ASN A 528 19.88 23.88 -7.15
CA ASN A 528 19.40 23.71 -5.78
C ASN A 528 20.54 23.55 -4.76
N ALA A 529 21.80 23.77 -5.17
CA ALA A 529 22.96 23.67 -4.30
C ALA A 529 22.78 24.46 -2.99
N GLY A 530 22.95 23.77 -1.85
CA GLY A 530 22.82 24.33 -0.50
C GLY A 530 21.40 24.48 0.03
N LYS A 531 20.35 24.30 -0.81
CA LYS A 531 18.96 24.44 -0.36
C LYS A 531 18.54 23.39 0.67
N PHE A 532 19.08 22.16 0.60
CA PHE A 532 18.82 21.10 1.58
C PHE A 532 19.30 21.50 2.99
N ALA A 533 20.55 21.96 3.08
CA ALA A 533 21.12 22.47 4.33
C ALA A 533 20.33 23.67 4.86
N GLN A 534 20.01 24.64 3.99
CA GLN A 534 19.24 25.83 4.35
C GLN A 534 17.85 25.47 4.89
N MET A 535 17.12 24.57 4.23
CA MET A 535 15.80 24.10 4.68
C MET A 535 15.89 23.50 6.09
N ASN A 536 16.87 22.64 6.32
CA ASN A 536 17.05 22.00 7.62
C ASN A 536 17.50 22.97 8.72
N GLU A 537 18.28 24.00 8.38
CA GLU A 537 18.67 25.08 9.30
C GLU A 537 17.44 25.90 9.73
N LEU A 538 16.55 26.24 8.79
CA LEU A 538 15.29 26.95 9.08
C LEU A 538 14.36 26.14 9.98
N MET A 539 14.33 24.80 9.82
CA MET A 539 13.56 23.91 10.70
C MET A 539 14.21 23.75 12.08
N GLY A 540 15.54 23.85 12.18
CA GLY A 540 16.29 23.59 13.41
C GLY A 540 16.31 22.11 13.83
N ASN A 541 16.84 21.87 15.04
CA ASN A 541 16.90 20.55 15.70
C ASN A 541 15.89 20.39 16.85
N LYS A 542 15.02 21.38 17.02
CA LYS A 542 13.86 21.38 17.93
C LYS A 542 12.91 22.52 17.56
N PRO A 543 11.63 22.48 17.96
CA PRO A 543 10.75 23.62 17.76
C PRO A 543 11.20 24.82 18.60
N VAL A 544 10.94 26.03 18.12
CA VAL A 544 11.11 27.25 18.92
C VAL A 544 9.82 27.50 19.71
N VAL A 545 9.93 27.43 21.04
CA VAL A 545 8.84 27.64 21.99
C VAL A 545 9.26 28.67 23.03
N GLY A 546 8.30 29.35 23.67
CA GLY A 546 8.58 30.34 24.71
C GLY A 546 7.93 31.69 24.43
N ALA A 547 8.74 32.73 24.19
CA ALA A 547 8.22 34.06 23.93
C ALA A 547 7.48 34.11 22.60
N GLN A 548 6.35 34.82 22.58
CA GLN A 548 5.49 34.93 21.39
C GLN A 548 6.25 35.43 20.16
N ALA A 549 7.10 36.44 20.31
CA ALA A 549 7.88 37.00 19.20
C ALA A 549 8.86 35.97 18.59
N ASP A 550 9.41 35.06 19.40
CA ASP A 550 10.33 34.02 18.93
C ASP A 550 9.56 32.95 18.13
N MET A 551 8.37 32.56 18.60
CA MET A 551 7.48 31.65 17.86
C MET A 551 6.98 32.28 16.56
N GLU A 552 6.67 33.57 16.54
CA GLU A 552 6.32 34.31 15.32
C GLU A 552 7.46 34.35 14.30
N ALA A 553 8.69 34.62 14.76
CA ALA A 553 9.87 34.57 13.90
C ALA A 553 10.12 33.15 13.35
N TYR A 554 9.89 32.12 14.16
CA TYR A 554 10.06 30.74 13.74
C TYR A 554 9.03 30.29 12.70
N ILE A 555 7.77 30.70 12.80
CA ILE A 555 6.78 30.45 11.73
C ILE A 555 7.22 31.05 10.40
N VAL A 556 7.83 32.24 10.39
CA VAL A 556 8.39 32.82 9.16
C VAL A 556 9.50 31.95 8.57
N GLN A 557 10.34 31.33 9.41
CA GLN A 557 11.37 30.39 8.96
C GLN A 557 10.76 29.11 8.40
N LEU A 558 9.69 28.60 9.01
CA LEU A 558 8.97 27.42 8.52
C LEU A 558 8.31 27.68 7.16
N HIS A 559 7.71 28.87 6.96
CA HIS A 559 7.25 29.28 5.62
C HIS A 559 8.40 29.26 4.60
N GLN A 560 9.57 29.81 4.94
CA GLN A 560 10.73 29.77 4.03
C GLN A 560 11.20 28.34 3.73
N ALA A 561 11.14 27.42 4.70
CA ALA A 561 11.47 26.02 4.49
C ALA A 561 10.45 25.35 3.56
N ARG A 562 9.17 25.66 3.69
CA ARG A 562 8.08 25.21 2.82
C ARG A 562 8.26 25.73 1.39
N ASP A 563 8.58 27.01 1.23
CA ASP A 563 8.83 27.64 -0.07
C ASP A 563 10.03 26.98 -0.80
N ILE A 564 11.04 26.51 -0.06
CA ILE A 564 12.15 25.74 -0.65
C ILE A 564 11.63 24.42 -1.21
N LEU A 565 10.80 23.67 -0.46
CA LEU A 565 10.24 22.40 -0.94
C LEU A 565 9.35 22.60 -2.16
N GLU A 566 8.46 23.59 -2.12
CA GLU A 566 7.61 23.98 -3.25
C GLU A 566 8.45 24.21 -4.51
N GLN A 567 9.51 25.02 -4.42
CA GLN A 567 10.37 25.35 -5.56
C GLN A 567 11.22 24.17 -6.03
N VAL A 568 11.75 23.36 -5.11
CA VAL A 568 12.67 22.25 -5.45
C VAL A 568 11.92 21.12 -6.14
N TYR A 569 10.69 20.81 -5.71
CA TYR A 569 9.88 19.74 -6.29
C TYR A 569 8.86 20.23 -7.32
N GLY A 570 8.69 21.55 -7.46
CA GLY A 570 7.74 22.14 -8.41
C GLY A 570 6.29 21.86 -8.04
N PHE A 571 5.97 21.90 -6.74
CA PHE A 571 4.60 21.66 -6.27
C PHE A 571 3.68 22.84 -6.62
N ASP A 572 2.40 22.52 -6.80
CA ASP A 572 1.36 23.54 -6.96
C ASP A 572 1.13 24.27 -5.63
N ALA A 573 1.09 25.60 -5.67
CA ALA A 573 1.01 26.43 -4.45
C ALA A 573 -0.31 26.23 -3.69
N ASP A 574 -1.43 26.03 -4.39
CA ASP A 574 -2.73 25.80 -3.75
C ASP A 574 -2.73 24.42 -3.05
N VAL A 575 -2.07 23.43 -3.63
CA VAL A 575 -1.88 22.11 -3.01
C VAL A 575 -0.98 22.21 -1.78
N VAL A 576 0.13 22.95 -1.87
CA VAL A 576 1.08 23.18 -0.75
C VAL A 576 0.40 23.84 0.45
N ASP A 577 -0.53 24.76 0.22
CA ASP A 577 -1.28 25.42 1.31
C ASP A 577 -2.35 24.52 1.94
N ASN A 578 -2.85 23.51 1.23
CA ASN A 578 -3.91 22.61 1.69
C ASN A 578 -3.41 21.30 2.31
N TRP A 579 -2.19 20.88 1.98
CA TRP A 579 -1.58 19.71 2.61
C TRP A 579 -1.39 19.90 4.10
#